data_AF-A0A4R0X351-F1
#
_entry.id   AF-A0A4R0X351-F1
#
_cell.length_a   1.000
_cell.length_b   1.000
_cell.length_c   1.000
_cell.angle_alpha   90.00
_cell.angle_beta   90.00
_cell.angle_gamma   90.00
#
_symmetry.space_group_name_H-M   'P 1'
#
loop_
_entity.id
_entity.type
_entity.pdbx_description
1 polymer ?
#
loop_
_entity_poly.entity_id
_entity_poly.type
_entity_poly.pdbx_seq_one_letter_code
_entity_poly.pdbx_strand_id
1 'polypeptide(L)'
;MNLDPESDEPLTDEEFDVLERFLSSNAVCDDAMDVVMLHGFLTAVISGPNMVMPSAILPWVWDARHATRQPRFLSAGRARKMSGLIIQYWNDINNTLNHCPDLFEPPRRTTEWKGEEVLTLDEWCKGYCKGIDIDREAWEPLLERHPEWFNVILLFGTASGYHELEQRDYTVEQRRSFAILLTAAALNIHQFWCEERRELMEQGERPNMIAAVSRPKDRTGKHTGRSELDAQDENGSEDLFLVDSLGRTPEDAFHPLALSPLSTCITRESTSVDVHIYRAGNDSCDGWILEIIDLLGTSTVWDDPFPTDGAALAEALNTIKAHGIASVTGGLPEHVTKH
;
A
#
# COMPACT_ATOMS: atom_id res chain seq x y z
N MET A 1 20.27 -3.76 -21.47
CA MET A 1 19.50 -4.14 -20.28
C MET A 1 18.09 -4.30 -20.77
N ASN A 2 17.57 -5.52 -20.73
CA ASN A 2 16.15 -5.76 -20.96
C ASN A 2 15.54 -5.95 -19.58
N LEU A 3 14.58 -5.12 -19.24
CA LEU A 3 13.70 -5.32 -18.09
C LEU A 3 12.75 -6.47 -18.45
N ASP A 4 12.42 -7.34 -17.51
CA ASP A 4 11.41 -8.36 -17.74
C ASP A 4 10.02 -7.70 -17.87
N PRO A 5 9.26 -7.96 -18.95
CA PRO A 5 8.08 -7.16 -19.30
C PRO A 5 6.82 -7.48 -18.48
N GLU A 6 6.82 -8.53 -17.64
CA GLU A 6 5.65 -8.97 -16.88
C GLU A 6 5.36 -8.10 -15.63
N SER A 7 6.22 -7.13 -15.28
CA SER A 7 6.01 -6.23 -14.13
C SER A 7 5.22 -4.95 -14.46
N ASP A 8 4.87 -4.73 -15.73
CA ASP A 8 4.11 -3.55 -16.22
C ASP A 8 2.70 -3.93 -16.72
N GLU A 9 2.28 -5.20 -16.61
CA GLU A 9 0.92 -5.63 -17.01
C GLU A 9 -0.11 -5.26 -15.93
N PRO A 10 -1.29 -4.74 -16.33
CA PRO A 10 -2.32 -4.32 -15.39
C PRO A 10 -2.97 -5.50 -14.66
N LEU A 11 -3.55 -5.24 -13.48
CA LEU A 11 -4.29 -6.27 -12.75
C LEU A 11 -5.34 -6.91 -13.66
N THR A 12 -5.33 -8.24 -13.68
CA THR A 12 -6.44 -9.00 -14.23
C THR A 12 -7.66 -8.91 -13.32
N ASP A 13 -8.86 -9.11 -13.88
CA ASP A 13 -10.11 -9.16 -13.10
C ASP A 13 -10.03 -10.19 -11.95
N GLU A 14 -9.40 -11.34 -12.18
CA GLU A 14 -9.21 -12.38 -11.15
C GLU A 14 -8.28 -11.93 -10.01
N GLU A 15 -7.26 -11.15 -10.31
CA GLU A 15 -6.34 -10.59 -9.32
C GLU A 15 -7.00 -9.47 -8.51
N PHE A 16 -7.81 -8.65 -9.17
CA PHE A 16 -8.63 -7.62 -8.53
C PHE A 16 -9.65 -8.24 -7.56
N ASP A 17 -10.38 -9.27 -7.99
CA ASP A 17 -11.30 -10.05 -7.13
C ASP A 17 -10.58 -10.69 -5.93
N VAL A 18 -9.35 -11.16 -6.13
CA VAL A 18 -8.52 -11.72 -5.05
C VAL A 18 -8.11 -10.64 -4.04
N LEU A 19 -7.73 -9.45 -4.49
CA LEU A 19 -7.39 -8.32 -3.62
C LEU A 19 -8.63 -7.81 -2.86
N GLU A 20 -9.74 -7.59 -3.56
CA GLU A 20 -11.02 -7.18 -2.95
C GLU A 20 -11.46 -8.16 -1.86
N ARG A 21 -11.53 -9.45 -2.18
CA ARG A 21 -11.94 -10.46 -1.19
C ARG A 21 -10.99 -10.54 -0.01
N PHE A 22 -9.71 -10.21 -0.16
CA PHE A 22 -8.78 -10.14 0.96
C PHE A 22 -9.03 -8.91 1.85
N LEU A 23 -9.18 -7.72 1.25
CA LEU A 23 -9.48 -6.49 1.97
C LEU A 23 -10.86 -6.50 2.66
N SER A 24 -11.83 -7.25 2.11
CA SER A 24 -13.12 -7.49 2.76
C SER A 24 -13.14 -8.67 3.75
N SER A 25 -11.99 -9.27 4.08
CA SER A 25 -11.91 -10.45 4.96
C SER A 25 -11.54 -10.11 6.40
N ASN A 26 -11.86 -11.03 7.32
CA ASN A 26 -11.41 -10.98 8.72
C ASN A 26 -9.89 -11.16 8.92
N ALA A 27 -9.09 -11.18 7.85
CA ALA A 27 -7.65 -11.11 7.92
C ALA A 27 -7.15 -9.67 8.17
N VAL A 28 -7.88 -8.65 7.70
CA VAL A 28 -7.58 -7.24 7.99
C VAL A 28 -8.40 -6.73 9.18
N CYS A 29 -8.21 -5.47 9.58
CA CYS A 29 -9.00 -4.83 10.63
C CYS A 29 -10.15 -3.98 10.05
N ASP A 30 -11.12 -3.61 10.89
CA ASP A 30 -12.31 -2.85 10.46
C ASP A 30 -12.00 -1.43 9.93
N ASP A 31 -10.80 -0.90 10.18
CA ASP A 31 -10.32 0.36 9.60
C ASP A 31 -9.34 0.16 8.43
N ALA A 32 -9.24 -1.05 7.87
CA ALA A 32 -8.50 -1.29 6.64
C ALA A 32 -9.24 -0.67 5.44
N MET A 33 -8.50 -0.28 4.41
CA MET A 33 -9.10 0.22 3.17
C MET A 33 -9.76 -0.93 2.39
N ASP A 34 -10.97 -0.71 1.88
CA ASP A 34 -11.48 -1.51 0.77
C ASP A 34 -10.80 -1.08 -0.56
N VAL A 35 -11.09 -1.76 -1.67
CA VAL A 35 -10.47 -1.43 -2.98
C VAL A 35 -10.86 -0.05 -3.51
N VAL A 36 -12.01 0.50 -3.11
CA VAL A 36 -12.51 1.80 -3.56
C VAL A 36 -11.77 2.93 -2.84
N MET A 37 -11.66 2.80 -1.52
CA MET A 37 -10.84 3.66 -0.68
C MET A 37 -9.36 3.56 -1.04
N LEU A 38 -8.86 2.35 -1.31
CA LEU A 38 -7.50 2.12 -1.78
C LEU A 38 -7.24 2.86 -3.10
N HIS A 39 -8.11 2.76 -4.10
CA HIS A 39 -7.92 3.50 -5.35
C HIS A 39 -7.87 5.01 -5.13
N GLY A 40 -8.78 5.57 -4.31
CA GLY A 40 -8.76 7.00 -3.99
C GLY A 40 -7.48 7.44 -3.29
N PHE A 41 -7.01 6.64 -2.34
CA PHE A 41 -5.76 6.84 -1.62
C PHE A 41 -4.53 6.76 -2.54
N LEU A 42 -4.42 5.72 -3.37
CA LEU A 42 -3.36 5.59 -4.36
C LEU A 42 -3.37 6.75 -5.36
N THR A 43 -4.55 7.17 -5.83
CA THR A 43 -4.69 8.33 -6.75
C THR A 43 -4.11 9.59 -6.11
N ALA A 44 -4.48 9.91 -4.86
CA ALA A 44 -3.96 11.07 -4.14
C ALA A 44 -2.44 10.98 -3.94
N VAL A 45 -1.93 9.82 -3.54
CA VAL A 45 -0.49 9.62 -3.28
C VAL A 45 0.34 9.75 -4.56
N ILE A 46 -0.13 9.19 -5.68
CA ILE A 46 0.53 9.31 -7.01
C ILE A 46 0.45 10.75 -7.53
N SER A 47 -0.69 11.41 -7.33
CA SER A 47 -0.94 12.77 -7.84
C SER A 47 -0.31 13.86 -6.98
N GLY A 48 0.04 13.59 -5.72
CA GLY A 48 0.44 14.60 -4.73
C GLY A 48 1.82 15.23 -4.96
N PRO A 49 2.21 16.22 -4.14
CA PRO A 49 3.45 16.98 -4.30
C PRO A 49 4.73 16.14 -4.18
N ASN A 50 4.71 15.15 -3.28
CA ASN A 50 5.89 14.39 -2.86
C ASN A 50 5.96 13.00 -3.51
N MET A 51 7.18 12.48 -3.70
CA MET A 51 7.39 11.08 -4.05
C MET A 51 7.24 10.19 -2.82
N VAL A 52 6.05 9.62 -2.61
CA VAL A 52 5.82 8.66 -1.52
C VAL A 52 6.26 7.27 -1.96
N MET A 53 7.09 6.61 -1.15
CA MET A 53 7.55 5.25 -1.44
C MET A 53 6.45 4.23 -1.15
N PRO A 54 6.30 3.15 -1.94
CA PRO A 54 5.29 2.11 -1.70
C PRO A 54 5.34 1.50 -0.29
N SER A 55 6.52 1.38 0.32
CA SER A 55 6.69 0.90 1.70
C SER A 55 6.12 1.83 2.76
N ALA A 56 5.94 3.12 2.47
CA ALA A 56 5.34 4.10 3.37
C ALA A 56 3.80 4.01 3.39
N ILE A 57 3.18 3.52 2.32
CA ILE A 57 1.71 3.45 2.22
C ILE A 57 1.08 2.17 2.76
N LEU A 58 1.77 1.02 2.68
CA LEU A 58 1.19 -0.28 3.06
C LEU A 58 0.59 -0.29 4.49
N PRO A 59 1.22 0.29 5.52
CA PRO A 59 0.61 0.38 6.85
C PRO A 59 -0.75 1.10 6.88
N TRP A 60 -0.95 2.12 6.03
CA TRP A 60 -2.21 2.85 5.92
C TRP A 60 -3.29 2.05 5.17
N VAL A 61 -2.92 1.16 4.25
CA VAL A 61 -3.89 0.25 3.60
C VAL A 61 -4.48 -0.73 4.62
N TRP A 62 -3.66 -1.22 5.55
CA TRP A 62 -4.07 -2.19 6.57
C TRP A 62 -4.79 -1.58 7.78
N ASP A 63 -4.57 -0.29 8.04
CA ASP A 63 -5.07 0.46 9.19
C ASP A 63 -5.11 1.95 8.81
N ALA A 64 -6.12 2.37 8.06
CA ALA A 64 -6.25 3.74 7.56
C ALA A 64 -6.34 4.77 8.69
N ARG A 65 -6.78 4.35 9.88
CA ARG A 65 -6.85 5.20 11.07
C ARG A 65 -5.47 5.49 11.66
N HIS A 66 -4.67 4.47 11.95
CA HIS A 66 -3.44 4.64 12.75
C HIS A 66 -2.14 4.10 12.11
N ALA A 67 -2.19 3.35 11.02
CA ALA A 67 -1.05 2.63 10.44
C ALA A 67 -0.29 1.72 11.45
N THR A 68 -1.00 1.15 12.42
CA THR A 68 -0.41 0.33 13.50
C THR A 68 -0.70 -1.16 13.38
N ARG A 69 -1.86 -1.54 12.85
CA ARG A 69 -2.29 -2.93 12.70
C ARG A 69 -1.76 -3.52 11.39
N GLN A 70 -1.52 -4.82 11.41
CA GLN A 70 -1.05 -5.61 10.26
C GLN A 70 -2.07 -6.73 9.97
N PRO A 71 -2.23 -7.16 8.71
CA PRO A 71 -3.12 -8.25 8.38
C PRO A 71 -2.63 -9.59 8.94
N ARG A 72 -3.57 -10.45 9.29
CA ARG A 72 -3.34 -11.84 9.74
C ARG A 72 -3.07 -12.74 8.53
N PHE A 73 -1.91 -12.55 7.91
CA PHE A 73 -1.47 -13.41 6.82
C PHE A 73 -1.26 -14.85 7.29
N LEU A 74 -1.79 -15.82 6.53
CA LEU A 74 -1.59 -17.25 6.82
C LEU A 74 -0.18 -17.75 6.45
N SER A 75 0.56 -17.00 5.64
CA SER A 75 1.94 -17.28 5.25
C SER A 75 2.65 -16.02 4.73
N ALA A 76 3.99 -16.02 4.74
CA ALA A 76 4.79 -14.98 4.11
C ALA A 76 4.50 -14.86 2.61
N GLY A 77 4.27 -15.98 1.92
CA GLY A 77 3.85 -15.99 0.51
C GLY A 77 2.54 -15.23 0.27
N ARG A 78 1.55 -15.36 1.16
CA ARG A 78 0.31 -14.56 1.06
C ARG A 78 0.55 -13.08 1.31
N ALA A 79 1.42 -12.73 2.27
CA ALA A 79 1.80 -11.34 2.53
C ALA A 79 2.48 -10.71 1.30
N ARG A 80 3.41 -11.43 0.67
CA ARG A 80 4.06 -11.03 -0.58
C ARG A 80 3.05 -10.85 -1.71
N LYS A 81 2.15 -11.82 -1.94
CA LYS A 81 1.13 -11.72 -3.00
C LYS A 81 0.21 -10.51 -2.80
N MET A 82 -0.38 -10.32 -1.61
CA MET A 82 -1.30 -9.17 -1.38
C MET A 82 -0.58 -7.82 -1.50
N SER A 83 0.67 -7.74 -1.04
CA SER A 83 1.47 -6.51 -1.20
C SER A 83 1.78 -6.25 -2.68
N GLY A 84 2.15 -7.30 -3.44
CA GLY A 84 2.40 -7.22 -4.88
C GLY A 84 1.20 -6.71 -5.66
N LEU A 85 -0.01 -7.24 -5.39
CA LEU A 85 -1.25 -6.77 -6.01
C LEU A 85 -1.54 -5.28 -5.75
N ILE A 86 -1.21 -4.76 -4.56
CA ILE A 86 -1.33 -3.32 -4.27
C ILE A 86 -0.32 -2.49 -5.07
N ILE A 87 0.90 -3.00 -5.30
CA ILE A 87 1.93 -2.29 -6.07
C ILE A 87 1.60 -2.32 -7.56
N GLN A 88 1.08 -3.44 -8.08
CA GLN A 88 0.56 -3.51 -9.43
C GLN A 88 -0.61 -2.53 -9.61
N TYR A 89 -1.52 -2.43 -8.64
CA TYR A 89 -2.65 -1.49 -8.71
C TYR A 89 -2.23 -0.02 -8.64
N TRP A 90 -1.17 0.28 -7.87
CA TRP A 90 -0.50 1.57 -7.91
C TRP A 90 0.03 1.86 -9.32
N ASN A 91 0.74 0.91 -9.93
CA ASN A 91 1.33 1.07 -11.26
C ASN A 91 0.24 1.32 -12.32
N ASP A 92 -0.90 0.64 -12.23
CA ASP A 92 -2.03 0.80 -13.16
C ASP A 92 -2.64 2.19 -13.10
N ILE A 93 -2.90 2.68 -11.88
CA ILE A 93 -3.40 4.04 -11.64
C ILE A 93 -2.37 5.07 -12.14
N ASN A 94 -1.09 4.87 -11.83
CA ASN A 94 0.00 5.74 -12.27
C ASN A 94 0.16 5.77 -13.80
N ASN A 95 0.10 4.61 -14.44
CA ASN A 95 0.21 4.49 -15.89
C ASN A 95 -0.99 5.12 -16.60
N THR A 96 -2.19 4.94 -16.05
CA THR A 96 -3.43 5.56 -16.55
C THR A 96 -3.35 7.08 -16.44
N LEU A 97 -3.03 7.63 -15.25
CA LEU A 97 -2.92 9.08 -15.03
C LEU A 97 -1.87 9.76 -15.92
N ASN A 98 -0.73 9.09 -16.20
CA ASN A 98 0.36 9.67 -17.00
C ASN A 98 0.21 9.48 -18.51
N HIS A 99 -0.31 8.34 -18.97
CA HIS A 99 -0.29 7.96 -20.39
C HIS A 99 -1.66 7.85 -21.03
N CYS A 100 -2.73 7.63 -20.25
CA CYS A 100 -4.09 7.42 -20.73
C CYS A 100 -5.14 8.16 -19.86
N PRO A 101 -5.00 9.47 -19.58
CA PRO A 101 -5.88 10.19 -18.66
C PRO A 101 -7.35 10.19 -19.09
N ASP A 102 -7.63 10.08 -20.39
CA ASP A 102 -8.99 9.94 -20.94
C ASP A 102 -9.68 8.62 -20.55
N LEU A 103 -8.93 7.62 -20.04
CA LEU A 103 -9.42 6.34 -19.53
C LEU A 103 -9.50 6.28 -17.99
N PHE A 104 -9.13 7.36 -17.29
CA PHE A 104 -9.15 7.39 -15.84
C PHE A 104 -10.59 7.45 -15.31
N GLU A 105 -11.03 6.37 -14.65
CA GLU A 105 -12.32 6.30 -13.95
C GLU A 105 -12.15 5.72 -12.53
N PRO A 106 -12.71 6.34 -11.49
CA PRO A 106 -12.86 5.72 -10.17
C PRO A 106 -13.62 4.37 -10.24
N PRO A 107 -13.33 3.39 -9.36
CA PRO A 107 -14.01 2.10 -9.34
C PRO A 107 -15.53 2.23 -9.27
N ARG A 108 -16.23 1.60 -10.22
CA ARG A 108 -17.69 1.73 -10.39
C ARG A 108 -18.44 0.95 -9.30
N ARG A 109 -18.67 1.60 -8.15
CA ARG A 109 -19.67 1.20 -7.16
C ARG A 109 -20.90 2.09 -7.24
N THR A 110 -22.08 1.49 -7.17
CA THR A 110 -23.36 2.17 -7.27
C THR A 110 -24.20 2.02 -6.01
N THR A 111 -25.14 2.94 -5.84
CA THR A 111 -26.16 2.97 -4.79
C THR A 111 -27.47 3.53 -5.36
N GLU A 112 -28.58 3.25 -4.68
CA GLU A 112 -29.88 3.82 -5.05
C GLU A 112 -30.03 5.23 -4.44
N TRP A 113 -30.39 6.20 -5.26
CA TRP A 113 -30.80 7.54 -4.82
C TRP A 113 -32.11 7.93 -5.50
N LYS A 114 -33.17 8.11 -4.70
CA LYS A 114 -34.52 8.48 -5.17
C LYS A 114 -35.09 7.52 -6.23
N GLY A 115 -34.80 6.22 -6.11
CA GLY A 115 -35.25 5.18 -7.06
C GLY A 115 -34.42 5.06 -8.35
N GLU A 116 -33.32 5.80 -8.46
CA GLU A 116 -32.39 5.77 -9.60
C GLU A 116 -31.00 5.33 -9.14
N GLU A 117 -30.26 4.64 -10.01
CA GLU A 117 -28.88 4.23 -9.74
C GLU A 117 -27.91 5.42 -9.93
N VAL A 118 -27.05 5.64 -8.94
CA VAL A 118 -25.98 6.66 -8.93
C VAL A 118 -24.67 6.06 -8.41
N LEU A 119 -23.53 6.67 -8.76
CA LEU A 119 -22.23 6.24 -8.24
C LEU A 119 -22.05 6.62 -6.76
N THR A 120 -21.46 5.72 -5.99
CA THR A 120 -21.00 5.94 -4.61
C THR A 120 -19.61 6.58 -4.67
N LEU A 121 -19.42 7.70 -3.98
CA LEU A 121 -18.16 8.48 -4.03
C LEU A 121 -17.42 8.47 -2.68
N ASP A 122 -18.13 8.14 -1.61
CA ASP A 122 -17.75 8.31 -0.22
C ASP A 122 -16.42 7.64 0.12
N GLU A 123 -16.27 6.33 -0.12
CA GLU A 123 -15.04 5.60 0.21
C GLU A 123 -13.83 6.07 -0.62
N TRP A 124 -14.03 6.36 -1.91
CA TRP A 124 -12.98 6.89 -2.78
C TRP A 124 -12.49 8.25 -2.27
N CYS A 125 -13.42 9.15 -1.93
CA CYS A 125 -13.10 10.48 -1.43
C CYS A 125 -12.44 10.43 -0.05
N LYS A 126 -12.85 9.53 0.86
CA LYS A 126 -12.15 9.28 2.13
C LYS A 126 -10.71 8.81 1.90
N GLY A 127 -10.52 7.90 0.94
CA GLY A 127 -9.20 7.44 0.51
C GLY A 127 -8.32 8.59 0.03
N TYR A 128 -8.88 9.45 -0.84
CA TYR A 128 -8.16 10.62 -1.36
C TYR A 128 -7.79 11.61 -0.25
N CYS A 129 -8.72 11.93 0.66
CA CYS A 129 -8.44 12.73 1.85
C CYS A 129 -7.33 12.10 2.71
N LYS A 130 -7.33 10.78 2.87
CA LYS A 130 -6.28 10.07 3.60
C LYS A 130 -4.90 10.20 2.93
N GLY A 131 -4.84 10.32 1.61
CA GLY A 131 -3.61 10.59 0.86
C GLY A 131 -3.12 12.02 1.02
N ILE A 132 -4.04 12.99 1.13
CA ILE A 132 -3.71 14.38 1.50
C ILE A 132 -3.09 14.44 2.90
N ASP A 133 -3.70 13.75 3.87
CA ASP A 133 -3.24 13.74 5.27
C ASP A 133 -1.87 13.04 5.49
N ILE A 134 -1.26 12.41 4.48
CA ILE A 134 0.12 11.87 4.56
C ILE A 134 1.16 13.00 4.71
N ASP A 135 0.93 14.14 4.05
CA ASP A 135 1.75 15.36 4.19
C ASP A 135 0.88 16.59 3.89
N ARG A 136 -0.05 16.87 4.81
CA ARG A 136 -1.07 17.92 4.65
C ARG A 136 -0.45 19.30 4.38
N GLU A 137 0.67 19.62 5.01
CA GLU A 137 1.39 20.90 4.86
C GLU A 137 1.83 21.11 3.40
N ALA A 138 2.32 20.07 2.72
CA ALA A 138 2.67 20.14 1.31
C ALA A 138 1.46 20.32 0.36
N TRP A 139 0.25 19.96 0.80
CA TRP A 139 -0.99 20.13 0.02
C TRP A 139 -1.67 21.50 0.21
N GLU A 140 -1.44 22.18 1.33
CA GLU A 140 -2.08 23.46 1.67
C GLU A 140 -1.99 24.53 0.57
N PRO A 141 -0.84 24.78 -0.09
CA PRO A 141 -0.74 25.78 -1.15
C PRO A 141 -1.66 25.52 -2.35
N LEU A 142 -1.92 24.26 -2.70
CA LEU A 142 -2.83 23.91 -3.79
C LEU A 142 -4.30 23.97 -3.33
N LEU A 143 -4.59 23.56 -2.10
CA LEU A 143 -5.91 23.69 -1.48
C LEU A 143 -6.38 25.15 -1.41
N GLU A 144 -5.49 26.09 -1.07
CA GLU A 144 -5.80 27.52 -1.06
C GLU A 144 -5.95 28.12 -2.46
N ARG A 145 -5.15 27.64 -3.44
CA ARG A 145 -5.12 28.18 -4.80
C ARG A 145 -6.28 27.69 -5.68
N HIS A 146 -6.69 26.43 -5.50
CA HIS A 146 -7.72 25.76 -6.29
C HIS A 146 -8.73 24.99 -5.42
N PRO A 147 -9.42 25.66 -4.46
CA PRO A 147 -10.38 25.00 -3.57
C PRO A 147 -11.53 24.33 -4.35
N GLU A 148 -11.86 24.81 -5.56
CA GLU A 148 -12.87 24.25 -6.42
C GLU A 148 -12.60 22.80 -6.87
N TRP A 149 -11.33 22.38 -6.95
CA TRP A 149 -10.98 20.98 -7.25
C TRP A 149 -11.23 20.06 -6.05
N PHE A 150 -11.00 20.55 -4.83
CA PHE A 150 -11.16 19.74 -3.62
C PHE A 150 -12.60 19.69 -3.10
N ASN A 151 -13.48 20.61 -3.52
CA ASN A 151 -14.87 20.69 -3.05
C ASN A 151 -15.59 19.33 -3.04
N VAL A 152 -15.59 18.58 -4.16
CA VAL A 152 -16.27 17.27 -4.23
C VAL A 152 -15.56 16.18 -3.43
N ILE A 153 -14.23 16.23 -3.36
CA ILE A 153 -13.41 15.31 -2.58
C ILE A 153 -13.71 15.49 -1.08
N LEU A 154 -13.68 16.72 -0.59
CA LEU A 154 -13.94 17.04 0.81
C LEU A 154 -15.42 16.82 1.20
N LEU A 155 -16.36 17.11 0.28
CA LEU A 155 -17.80 16.92 0.50
C LEU A 155 -18.17 15.46 0.77
N PHE A 156 -17.54 14.51 0.09
CA PHE A 156 -17.79 13.07 0.27
C PHE A 156 -16.76 12.37 1.17
N GLY A 157 -15.56 12.94 1.35
CA GLY A 157 -14.44 12.33 2.07
C GLY A 157 -14.31 12.75 3.54
N THR A 158 -15.05 13.76 4.00
CA THR A 158 -14.94 14.29 5.38
C THR A 158 -16.27 14.24 6.13
N ALA A 159 -16.21 14.15 7.46
CA ALA A 159 -17.40 14.18 8.32
C ALA A 159 -18.19 15.50 8.20
N SER A 160 -17.48 16.63 8.06
CA SER A 160 -18.08 17.95 7.81
C SER A 160 -18.79 18.00 6.46
N GLY A 161 -18.18 17.45 5.40
CA GLY A 161 -18.79 17.35 4.08
C GLY A 161 -20.04 16.49 4.08
N TYR A 162 -19.99 15.33 4.75
CA TYR A 162 -21.16 14.46 4.91
C TYR A 162 -22.33 15.16 5.61
N HIS A 163 -22.04 15.95 6.65
CA HIS A 163 -23.07 16.75 7.31
C HIS A 163 -23.69 17.82 6.39
N GLU A 164 -22.92 18.42 5.48
CA GLU A 164 -23.48 19.29 4.42
C GLU A 164 -24.33 18.53 3.39
N LEU A 165 -23.97 17.28 3.06
CA LEU A 165 -24.75 16.42 2.17
C LEU A 165 -26.12 16.10 2.78
N GLU A 166 -26.20 15.79 4.07
CA GLU A 166 -27.46 15.50 4.78
C GLU A 166 -28.43 16.69 4.77
N GLN A 167 -27.91 17.93 4.79
CA GLN A 167 -28.72 19.14 4.82
C GLN A 167 -29.30 19.54 3.45
N ARG A 168 -28.89 18.89 2.36
CA ARG A 168 -29.21 19.32 0.98
C ARG A 168 -29.90 18.22 0.19
N ASP A 169 -31.10 18.51 -0.31
CA ASP A 169 -31.84 17.58 -1.16
C ASP A 169 -31.37 17.64 -2.62
N TYR A 170 -30.35 16.85 -2.96
CA TYR A 170 -29.81 16.78 -4.33
C TYR A 170 -30.72 16.01 -5.30
N THR A 171 -30.80 16.47 -6.55
CA THR A 171 -31.41 15.70 -7.65
C THR A 171 -30.49 14.56 -8.10
N VAL A 172 -31.05 13.62 -8.87
CA VAL A 172 -30.29 12.50 -9.45
C VAL A 172 -29.22 13.02 -10.43
N GLU A 173 -29.53 14.04 -11.21
CA GLU A 173 -28.61 14.70 -12.16
C GLU A 173 -27.44 15.40 -11.45
N GLN A 174 -27.72 16.03 -10.30
CA GLN A 174 -26.69 16.64 -9.45
C GLN A 174 -25.76 15.56 -8.86
N ARG A 175 -26.33 14.46 -8.32
CA ARG A 175 -25.54 13.30 -7.86
C ARG A 175 -24.66 12.73 -8.98
N ARG A 176 -25.21 12.57 -10.19
CA ARG A 176 -24.45 12.10 -11.38
C ARG A 176 -23.34 13.09 -11.80
N SER A 177 -23.56 14.39 -11.66
CA SER A 177 -22.55 15.41 -11.96
C SER A 177 -21.38 15.42 -10.98
N PHE A 178 -21.56 15.00 -9.72
CA PHE A 178 -20.44 14.87 -8.78
C PHE A 178 -19.39 13.85 -9.22
N ALA A 179 -19.78 12.75 -9.85
CA ALA A 179 -18.82 11.78 -10.39
C ALA A 179 -17.94 12.40 -11.50
N ILE A 180 -18.55 13.19 -12.39
CA ILE A 180 -17.83 13.92 -13.46
C ILE A 180 -16.86 14.94 -12.86
N LEU A 181 -17.31 15.69 -11.85
CA LEU A 181 -16.48 16.66 -11.13
C LEU A 181 -15.32 15.98 -10.38
N LEU A 182 -15.54 14.79 -9.82
CA LEU A 182 -14.52 14.04 -9.09
C LEU A 182 -13.39 13.58 -10.02
N THR A 183 -13.73 12.98 -11.17
CA THR A 183 -12.75 12.59 -12.20
C THR A 183 -11.97 13.80 -12.71
N ALA A 184 -12.66 14.90 -13.02
CA ALA A 184 -12.02 16.13 -13.48
C ALA A 184 -11.08 16.74 -12.43
N ALA A 185 -11.48 16.74 -11.15
CA ALA A 185 -10.64 17.22 -10.04
C ALA A 185 -9.35 16.40 -9.91
N ALA A 186 -9.45 15.07 -9.91
CA ALA A 186 -8.29 14.18 -9.81
C ALA A 186 -7.28 14.42 -10.94
N LEU A 187 -7.77 14.54 -12.18
CA LEU A 187 -6.94 14.81 -13.36
C LEU A 187 -6.29 16.20 -13.31
N ASN A 188 -7.02 17.25 -12.92
CA ASN A 188 -6.49 18.61 -12.77
C ASN A 188 -5.36 18.66 -11.72
N ILE A 189 -5.57 18.02 -10.56
CA ILE A 189 -4.58 17.95 -9.48
C ILE A 189 -3.33 17.20 -9.93
N HIS A 190 -3.49 16.04 -10.58
CA HIS A 190 -2.37 15.27 -11.13
C HIS A 190 -1.57 16.08 -12.15
N GLN A 191 -2.26 16.74 -13.09
CA GLN A 191 -1.62 17.58 -14.11
C GLN A 191 -0.84 18.74 -13.49
N PHE A 192 -1.41 19.41 -12.48
CA PHE A 192 -0.75 20.50 -11.76
C PHE A 192 0.57 20.04 -11.12
N TRP A 193 0.56 18.96 -10.33
CA TRP A 193 1.77 18.50 -9.66
C TRP A 193 2.79 17.88 -10.60
N CYS A 194 2.38 17.28 -11.73
CA CYS A 194 3.31 16.87 -12.77
C CYS A 194 4.03 18.06 -13.44
N GLU A 195 3.35 19.20 -13.60
CA GLU A 195 3.95 20.44 -14.10
C GLU A 195 4.93 21.04 -13.08
N GLU A 196 4.52 21.24 -11.82
CA GLU A 196 5.39 21.76 -10.75
C GLU A 196 6.65 20.88 -10.57
N ARG A 197 6.51 19.54 -10.60
CA ARG A 197 7.66 18.62 -10.57
C ARG A 197 8.59 18.78 -11.78
N ARG A 198 8.06 19.07 -12.97
CA ARG A 198 8.87 19.33 -14.17
C ARG A 198 9.65 20.62 -14.00
N GLU A 199 9.01 21.71 -13.61
CA GLU A 199 9.67 23.00 -13.39
C GLU A 199 10.76 22.93 -12.31
N LEU A 200 10.51 22.20 -11.21
CA LEU A 200 11.53 21.94 -10.17
C LEU A 200 12.73 21.15 -10.71
N MET A 201 12.50 20.12 -11.53
CA MET A 201 13.58 19.34 -12.14
C MET A 201 14.38 20.13 -13.18
N GLU A 202 13.75 21.04 -13.93
CA GLU A 202 14.43 21.96 -14.85
C GLU A 202 15.31 22.98 -14.10
N GLN A 203 14.93 23.36 -12.88
CA GLN A 203 15.72 24.20 -11.97
C GLN A 203 16.87 23.43 -11.27
N GLY A 204 16.94 22.10 -11.46
CA GLY A 204 17.96 21.23 -10.87
C GLY A 204 17.63 20.73 -9.46
N GLU A 205 16.43 21.02 -8.97
CA GLU A 205 15.91 20.52 -7.69
C GLU A 205 15.25 19.14 -7.87
N ARG A 206 14.82 18.53 -6.76
CA ARG A 206 14.13 17.23 -6.77
C ARG A 206 12.93 17.25 -5.83
N PRO A 207 11.82 16.57 -6.20
CA PRO A 207 10.70 16.39 -5.30
C PRO A 207 11.14 15.72 -3.99
N ASN A 208 10.55 16.13 -2.87
CA ASN A 208 10.78 15.50 -1.58
C ASN A 208 10.29 14.04 -1.59
N MET A 209 10.96 13.17 -0.85
CA MET A 209 10.72 11.73 -0.85
C MET A 209 10.27 11.23 0.52
N ILE A 210 9.03 10.77 0.61
CA ILE A 210 8.45 10.21 1.83
C ILE A 210 8.70 8.69 1.84
N ALA A 211 9.79 8.29 2.50
CA ALA A 211 10.09 6.89 2.77
C ALA A 211 9.37 6.40 4.04
N ALA A 212 9.26 5.07 4.20
CA ALA A 212 8.76 4.48 5.44
C ALA A 212 9.64 4.94 6.63
N VAL A 213 9.02 5.60 7.61
CA VAL A 213 9.75 6.17 8.75
C VAL A 213 10.33 5.05 9.62
N SER A 214 11.64 4.84 9.52
CA SER A 214 12.40 4.21 10.59
C SER A 214 12.35 5.15 11.80
N ARG A 215 11.58 4.79 12.84
CA ARG A 215 11.43 5.61 14.05
C ARG A 215 12.80 6.05 14.57
N PRO A 216 13.00 7.32 14.96
CA PRO A 216 14.25 7.76 15.59
C PRO A 216 14.55 6.87 16.80
N LYS A 217 15.80 6.37 16.91
CA LYS A 217 16.26 5.73 18.14
C LYS A 217 16.27 6.78 19.24
N ASP A 218 15.28 6.72 20.12
CA ASP A 218 15.17 7.67 21.21
C ASP A 218 16.39 7.55 22.13
N ARG A 219 17.09 8.68 22.32
CA ARG A 219 18.34 8.72 23.08
C ARG A 219 17.98 8.72 24.57
N THR A 220 18.14 7.57 25.21
CA THR A 220 17.89 7.35 26.64
C THR A 220 18.66 8.32 27.55
N GLY A 221 18.06 9.47 27.83
CA GLY A 221 18.48 10.42 28.86
C GLY A 221 17.89 10.06 30.22
N LYS A 222 18.74 9.96 31.25
CA LYS A 222 18.35 9.51 32.61
C LYS A 222 17.32 10.42 33.29
N HIS A 223 16.39 9.79 34.02
CA HIS A 223 15.52 10.41 35.02
C HIS A 223 16.24 11.17 36.15
N THR A 224 15.72 12.35 36.49
CA THR A 224 15.41 12.90 37.84
C THR A 224 14.64 14.22 37.64
N GLY A 225 13.57 14.62 38.33
CA GLY A 225 12.68 13.96 39.30
C GLY A 225 11.88 14.97 40.17
N ARG A 226 10.55 14.78 40.26
CA ARG A 226 9.62 15.16 41.38
C ARG A 226 9.00 16.59 41.52
N SER A 227 7.68 16.55 41.84
CA SER A 227 6.78 17.49 42.60
C SER A 227 5.97 18.61 41.92
N GLU A 228 4.66 18.34 41.78
CA GLU A 228 3.49 19.07 42.35
C GLU A 228 3.59 20.58 42.70
N LEU A 229 2.73 21.42 42.08
CA LEU A 229 1.50 21.98 42.72
C LEU A 229 0.74 23.00 41.82
N ASP A 230 -0.56 22.75 41.66
CA ASP A 230 -1.74 23.63 41.54
C ASP A 230 -1.85 24.93 40.69
N ALA A 231 -3.09 25.08 40.21
CA ALA A 231 -3.87 26.30 39.93
C ALA A 231 -3.94 26.86 38.49
N GLN A 232 -5.02 26.43 37.81
CA GLN A 232 -5.97 27.24 37.03
C GLN A 232 -5.45 28.30 36.04
N ASP A 233 -5.71 28.06 34.75
CA ASP A 233 -6.41 29.06 33.92
C ASP A 233 -7.32 28.35 32.91
N GLU A 234 -8.51 28.90 32.67
CA GLU A 234 -9.48 28.36 31.72
C GLU A 234 -9.20 28.86 30.30
N ASN A 235 -9.04 27.96 29.33
CA ASN A 235 -9.55 28.23 27.97
C ASN A 235 -9.84 26.93 27.23
N GLY A 236 -10.93 26.90 26.46
CA GLY A 236 -11.53 25.66 25.97
C GLY A 236 -10.95 25.11 24.66
N SER A 237 -10.95 23.78 24.55
CA SER A 237 -11.20 23.03 23.31
C SER A 237 -11.72 21.65 23.70
N GLU A 238 -12.72 21.14 22.96
CA GLU A 238 -13.53 19.99 23.36
C GLU A 238 -12.88 18.62 23.04
N ASP A 239 -13.35 17.61 23.77
CA ASP A 239 -13.29 16.16 23.52
C ASP A 239 -11.94 15.46 23.27
N LEU A 240 -11.32 15.04 24.38
CA LEU A 240 -10.31 13.97 24.44
C LEU A 240 -10.66 12.91 25.52
N PHE A 241 -11.18 11.76 25.05
CA PHE A 241 -11.08 10.40 25.63
C PHE A 241 -11.66 10.05 27.02
N LEU A 242 -12.22 8.83 27.10
CA LEU A 242 -11.83 7.64 27.90
C LEU A 242 -12.96 6.58 27.74
N VAL A 243 -12.86 5.24 27.81
CA VAL A 243 -12.07 4.22 28.57
C VAL A 243 -12.07 2.93 27.71
N ASP A 244 -11.16 1.94 27.72
CA ASP A 244 -9.71 1.79 28.04
C ASP A 244 -9.28 0.32 27.71
N SER A 245 -7.98 0.00 27.78
CA SER A 245 -7.40 -1.34 28.01
C SER A 245 -7.65 -2.50 27.03
N LEU A 246 -6.69 -2.72 26.11
CA LEU A 246 -6.11 -4.05 25.85
C LEU A 246 -4.59 -3.97 25.55
N GLY A 247 -3.77 -4.18 26.59
CA GLY A 247 -2.40 -4.72 26.49
C GLY A 247 -1.28 -3.86 25.88
N ARG A 248 -0.17 -3.69 26.61
CA ARG A 248 1.12 -3.32 25.99
C ARG A 248 1.58 -4.47 25.08
N THR A 249 1.99 -4.15 23.85
CA THR A 249 2.72 -5.08 22.98
C THR A 249 4.11 -5.39 23.59
N PRO A 250 4.57 -6.66 23.60
CA PRO A 250 5.98 -6.97 23.86
C PRO A 250 6.88 -6.30 22.82
N GLU A 251 8.07 -5.89 23.22
CA GLU A 251 8.98 -5.05 22.40
C GLU A 251 9.71 -5.82 21.26
N ASP A 252 9.39 -7.10 21.07
CA ASP A 252 10.17 -8.06 20.27
C ASP A 252 9.61 -8.38 18.86
N ALA A 253 8.51 -7.74 18.44
CA ALA A 253 7.67 -8.26 17.35
C ALA A 253 7.89 -7.69 15.93
N PHE A 254 8.92 -6.87 15.68
CA PHE A 254 9.17 -6.35 14.32
C PHE A 254 10.66 -6.11 14.00
N HIS A 255 11.21 -6.95 13.12
CA HIS A 255 12.55 -6.82 12.57
C HIS A 255 12.50 -6.92 11.03
N PRO A 256 12.92 -5.89 10.27
CA PRO A 256 12.95 -5.96 8.82
C PRO A 256 13.87 -7.11 8.35
N LEU A 257 13.42 -7.89 7.37
CA LEU A 257 14.28 -8.89 6.73
C LEU A 257 15.28 -8.18 5.81
N ALA A 258 16.57 -8.49 5.96
CA ALA A 258 17.60 -8.03 5.04
C ALA A 258 17.70 -9.05 3.88
N LEU A 259 17.28 -8.63 2.68
CA LEU A 259 17.39 -9.40 1.44
C LEU A 259 18.83 -9.35 0.89
N SER A 260 19.31 -10.47 0.35
CA SER A 260 20.59 -10.53 -0.36
C SER A 260 20.42 -10.06 -1.81
N PRO A 261 21.40 -9.31 -2.36
CA PRO A 261 21.46 -9.01 -3.80
C PRO A 261 21.75 -10.25 -4.68
N LEU A 262 22.00 -11.43 -4.08
CA LEU A 262 22.13 -12.71 -4.77
C LEU A 262 20.80 -13.46 -4.91
N SER A 263 19.69 -12.90 -4.41
CA SER A 263 18.35 -13.40 -4.71
C SER A 263 18.06 -13.23 -6.20
N THR A 264 17.60 -14.29 -6.88
CA THR A 264 17.49 -14.34 -8.35
C THR A 264 16.45 -15.35 -8.81
N CYS A 265 15.81 -15.11 -9.95
CA CYS A 265 15.07 -16.15 -10.66
C CYS A 265 16.05 -17.17 -11.30
N ILE A 266 15.67 -18.45 -11.35
CA ILE A 266 16.38 -19.53 -12.06
C ILE A 266 15.41 -20.27 -12.97
N THR A 267 15.67 -20.24 -14.28
CA THR A 267 14.89 -20.97 -15.29
C THR A 267 15.63 -22.21 -15.82
N ARG A 268 14.91 -23.32 -15.95
CA ARG A 268 15.35 -24.58 -16.60
C ARG A 268 14.20 -25.20 -17.38
N GLU A 269 14.41 -25.44 -18.67
CA GLU A 269 13.52 -26.24 -19.54
C GLU A 269 12.01 -25.91 -19.37
N SER A 270 11.66 -24.62 -19.41
CA SER A 270 10.32 -24.03 -19.22
C SER A 270 9.76 -23.93 -17.79
N THR A 271 10.46 -24.42 -16.77
CA THR A 271 10.13 -24.12 -15.36
C THR A 271 11.02 -23.00 -14.83
N SER A 272 10.43 -22.04 -14.10
CA SER A 272 11.14 -20.99 -13.36
C SER A 272 10.88 -21.13 -11.86
N VAL A 273 11.88 -20.81 -11.05
CA VAL A 273 11.75 -20.68 -9.59
C VAL A 273 12.51 -19.46 -9.09
N ASP A 274 11.96 -18.77 -8.10
CA ASP A 274 12.58 -17.61 -7.48
C ASP A 274 13.38 -18.03 -6.25
N VAL A 275 14.68 -17.75 -6.28
CA VAL A 275 15.61 -18.00 -5.16
C VAL A 275 15.67 -16.75 -4.29
N HIS A 276 15.02 -16.82 -3.14
CA HIS A 276 14.99 -15.78 -2.12
C HIS A 276 16.02 -16.09 -1.04
N ILE A 277 16.93 -15.14 -0.78
CA ILE A 277 17.98 -15.29 0.23
C ILE A 277 17.90 -14.09 1.18
N TYR A 278 17.61 -14.34 2.45
CA TYR A 278 17.36 -13.27 3.43
C TYR A 278 17.80 -13.64 4.84
N ARG A 279 17.94 -12.65 5.72
CA ARG A 279 18.18 -12.85 7.15
C ARG A 279 17.28 -11.98 8.01
N ALA A 280 16.90 -12.47 9.18
CA ALA A 280 16.10 -11.72 10.14
C ALA A 280 16.91 -10.58 10.77
N GLY A 281 16.30 -9.41 10.97
CA GLY A 281 16.96 -8.20 11.46
C GLY A 281 17.21 -8.14 12.98
N ASN A 282 17.51 -9.27 13.64
CA ASN A 282 17.96 -9.29 15.04
C ASN A 282 19.05 -10.35 15.30
N ASP A 283 19.76 -10.19 16.42
CA ASP A 283 20.97 -10.93 16.80
C ASP A 283 20.70 -12.38 17.27
N SER A 284 19.79 -13.11 16.60
CA SER A 284 19.37 -14.48 17.00
C SER A 284 19.72 -15.57 15.99
N CYS A 285 19.99 -15.23 14.72
CA CYS A 285 20.41 -16.18 13.68
C CYS A 285 21.51 -15.56 12.80
N ASP A 286 22.77 -15.92 13.06
CA ASP A 286 23.95 -15.51 12.26
C ASP A 286 24.04 -16.26 10.91
N GLY A 287 22.98 -16.17 10.10
CA GLY A 287 22.96 -16.80 8.79
C GLY A 287 21.78 -16.40 7.90
N TRP A 288 21.92 -16.78 6.64
CA TRP A 288 20.99 -16.52 5.55
C TRP A 288 20.04 -17.69 5.39
N ILE A 289 18.74 -17.44 5.40
CA ILE A 289 17.72 -18.40 5.04
C ILE A 289 17.62 -18.47 3.51
N LEU A 290 17.55 -19.69 2.99
CA LEU A 290 17.23 -19.98 1.60
C LEU A 290 15.75 -20.37 1.49
N GLU A 291 15.04 -19.69 0.62
CA GLU A 291 13.67 -20.01 0.21
C GLU A 291 13.64 -20.10 -1.32
N ILE A 292 13.13 -21.19 -1.88
CA ILE A 292 12.87 -21.32 -3.32
C ILE A 292 11.37 -21.40 -3.54
N ILE A 293 10.85 -20.52 -4.41
CA ILE A 293 9.41 -20.38 -4.67
C ILE A 293 9.13 -20.74 -6.13
N ASP A 294 8.12 -21.57 -6.38
CA ASP A 294 7.65 -21.86 -7.74
C ASP A 294 6.59 -20.87 -8.24
N LEU A 295 6.29 -20.92 -9.55
CA LEU A 295 5.30 -20.06 -10.20
C LEU A 295 3.87 -20.20 -9.62
N LEU A 296 3.57 -21.25 -8.85
CA LEU A 296 2.29 -21.43 -8.16
C LEU A 296 2.31 -20.84 -6.74
N GLY A 297 3.44 -20.29 -6.31
CA GLY A 297 3.67 -19.76 -4.96
C GLY A 297 3.97 -20.83 -3.92
N THR A 298 4.24 -22.08 -4.33
CA THR A 298 4.71 -23.12 -3.40
C THR A 298 6.16 -22.84 -3.03
N SER A 299 6.46 -22.91 -1.74
CA SER A 299 7.75 -22.54 -1.19
C SER A 299 8.43 -23.74 -0.55
N THR A 300 9.67 -23.99 -0.97
CA THR A 300 10.62 -24.89 -0.31
C THR A 300 11.59 -24.02 0.50
N VAL A 301 11.54 -24.13 1.82
CA VAL A 301 12.42 -23.38 2.74
C VAL A 301 13.42 -24.35 3.36
N TRP A 302 14.68 -23.93 3.47
CA TRP A 302 15.70 -24.68 4.19
C TRP A 302 15.67 -24.31 5.67
N ASP A 303 15.52 -25.32 6.53
CA ASP A 303 15.42 -25.12 7.99
C ASP A 303 16.73 -24.61 8.62
N ASP A 304 17.89 -25.03 8.07
CA ASP A 304 19.22 -24.63 8.54
C ASP A 304 19.73 -23.35 7.83
N PRO A 305 20.17 -22.31 8.56
CA PRO A 305 20.68 -21.07 7.97
C PRO A 305 22.12 -21.22 7.42
N PHE A 306 22.38 -20.57 6.29
CA PHE A 306 23.68 -20.58 5.60
C PHE A 306 24.62 -19.48 6.12
N PRO A 307 25.94 -19.72 6.23
CA PRO A 307 26.88 -18.73 6.74
C PRO A 307 27.08 -17.52 5.82
N THR A 308 26.78 -17.65 4.53
CA THR A 308 26.78 -16.56 3.54
C THR A 308 25.64 -16.72 2.56
N ASP A 309 25.20 -15.62 1.96
CA ASP A 309 24.24 -15.62 0.86
C ASP A 309 24.78 -16.35 -0.38
N GLY A 310 26.08 -16.24 -0.64
CA GLY A 310 26.75 -17.05 -1.67
C GLY A 310 26.67 -18.56 -1.41
N ALA A 311 26.67 -19.01 -0.14
CA ALA A 311 26.48 -20.42 0.20
C ALA A 311 25.01 -20.86 0.01
N ALA A 312 24.04 -20.01 0.36
CA ALA A 312 22.62 -20.25 0.08
C ALA A 312 22.36 -20.37 -1.44
N LEU A 313 22.86 -19.44 -2.25
CA LEU A 313 22.72 -19.50 -3.71
C LEU A 313 23.40 -20.73 -4.31
N ALA A 314 24.57 -21.11 -3.79
CA ALA A 314 25.27 -22.32 -4.22
C ALA A 314 24.45 -23.59 -3.93
N GLU A 315 23.78 -23.67 -2.77
CA GLU A 315 22.93 -24.81 -2.43
C GLU A 315 21.68 -24.89 -3.31
N ALA A 316 21.03 -23.76 -3.59
CA ALA A 316 19.93 -23.68 -4.55
C ALA A 316 20.34 -24.22 -5.94
N LEU A 317 21.46 -23.73 -6.46
CA LEU A 317 22.02 -24.14 -7.75
C LEU A 317 22.43 -25.62 -7.77
N ASN A 318 23.02 -26.13 -6.67
CA ASN A 318 23.40 -27.54 -6.55
C ASN A 318 22.17 -28.45 -6.49
N THR A 319 21.14 -28.09 -5.72
CA THR A 319 19.90 -28.86 -5.59
C THR A 319 19.20 -28.99 -6.93
N ILE A 320 18.97 -27.86 -7.62
CA ILE A 320 18.35 -27.81 -8.95
C ILE A 320 19.18 -28.61 -9.97
N LYS A 321 20.51 -28.59 -9.87
CA LYS A 321 21.41 -29.34 -10.78
C LYS A 321 21.46 -30.84 -10.50
N ALA A 322 21.34 -31.26 -9.24
CA ALA A 322 21.45 -32.67 -8.84
C ALA A 322 20.12 -33.43 -8.92
N HIS A 323 19.01 -32.77 -8.60
CA HIS A 323 17.69 -33.38 -8.44
C HIS A 323 16.63 -32.83 -9.44
N GLY A 324 17.01 -31.89 -10.29
CA GLY A 324 16.12 -31.21 -11.23
C GLY A 324 15.30 -30.10 -10.56
N ILE A 325 14.88 -29.12 -11.34
CA ILE A 325 14.10 -27.97 -10.83
C ILE A 325 12.77 -28.41 -10.19
N ALA A 326 12.14 -29.47 -10.71
CA ALA A 326 10.90 -30.02 -10.16
C ALA A 326 11.02 -30.50 -8.69
N SER A 327 12.23 -30.80 -8.20
CA SER A 327 12.46 -31.25 -6.81
C SER A 327 12.28 -30.16 -5.75
N VAL A 328 12.32 -28.89 -6.15
CA VAL A 328 12.13 -27.72 -5.28
C VAL A 328 10.80 -26.99 -5.54
N THR A 329 9.96 -27.56 -6.40
CA THR A 329 8.58 -27.10 -6.71
C THR A 329 7.55 -28.03 -6.10
N GLY A 330 6.34 -27.54 -5.83
CA GLY A 330 5.20 -28.31 -5.31
C GLY A 330 4.56 -29.25 -6.34
N GLY A 331 5.26 -30.30 -6.75
CA GLY A 331 4.82 -31.14 -7.87
C GLY A 331 3.53 -31.94 -7.63
N LEU A 332 2.61 -31.90 -8.62
CA LEU A 332 1.85 -33.10 -8.99
C LEU A 332 2.73 -34.01 -9.87
N PRO A 333 2.50 -35.34 -9.92
CA PRO A 333 3.39 -36.27 -10.59
C PRO A 333 3.41 -36.12 -12.11
N GLU A 334 4.54 -36.44 -12.73
CA GLU A 334 4.71 -36.52 -14.19
C GLU A 334 3.62 -37.37 -14.85
N HIS A 335 2.91 -36.80 -15.82
CA HIS A 335 2.02 -37.57 -16.68
C HIS A 335 2.85 -38.35 -17.71
N VAL A 336 3.36 -39.51 -17.29
CA VAL A 336 3.96 -40.52 -18.19
C VAL A 336 2.92 -40.92 -19.22
N THR A 337 3.03 -40.34 -20.42
CA THR A 337 2.24 -40.76 -21.57
C THR A 337 3.10 -41.68 -22.42
N LYS A 338 2.96 -42.98 -22.20
CA LYS A 338 3.39 -43.98 -23.18
C LYS A 338 2.58 -43.77 -24.46
N HIS A 339 3.25 -43.63 -25.59
CA HIS A 339 2.97 -44.45 -26.78
C HIS A 339 4.16 -44.51 -27.73
#